data_AF-A0A3G9DKL2-F1
#
_entry.id   AF-A0A3G9DKL2-F1
#
_cell.length_a   1.000
_cell.length_b   1.000
_cell.length_c   1.000
_cell.angle_alpha   90.00
_cell.angle_beta   90.00
_cell.angle_gamma   90.00
#
_symmetry.space_group_name_H-M   'P 1'
#
loop_
_entity.id
_entity.type
_entity.pdbx_description
1 polymer ?
#
loop_
_entity_poly.entity_id
_entity_poly.type
_entity_poly.pdbx_seq_one_letter_code
_entity_poly.pdbx_strand_id
1 'polypeptide(L)'
;MCPNAAAEVVQGRLEQNEGLEEVELAEYRSDGKGPFSFFAREYELMMASLHNEAVMSTPAIVGGCPPPAPIWAGLRPYIIMAPVTMLVPPVYLISCLHRGPLLAAFLVATVVASANYLLKRNDDVVLAKHRTPSPYSSKVNPIQGLFLVVFLPVWSAATFAGIFCSSVSPQPLLSLVCFCGLLFFKNGICMSVILHRYCAHAAFKCHWATSLCLGVISCFSYQGGPLWWASRHRAHHKFCDTTLRDPHSPALNGIINAFSFFLSGTTADCVRSIQAVDEEFAPCHIDTPCMRLIDSLSFVFPLIEFHLALAMFGPAGLWVSFSSSWIGQVSTLWFNVRNHPIGGSQTKLGGPPPEHHKHRRTSTTNVNCDAVDKPTTIDSSPLYIFLDYVSSILSPAVGEDDHDHHHTHPALAVRPGFDAPQYFIHALAQLGLVWNVQQERKVHGT
;
A
#
# COMPACT_ATOMS: atom_id res chain seq x y z
N MET A 1 -42.29 36.48 20.20
CA MET A 1 -42.22 37.81 19.56
C MET A 1 -40.79 38.01 19.09
N CYS A 2 -40.66 38.38 17.82
CA CYS A 2 -39.44 38.83 17.14
C CYS A 2 -38.83 40.09 17.84
N PRO A 3 -37.57 40.51 17.57
CA PRO A 3 -37.24 41.01 16.23
C PRO A 3 -35.83 40.74 15.67
N ASN A 4 -35.84 40.69 14.33
CA ASN A 4 -34.73 40.87 13.38
C ASN A 4 -34.20 42.31 13.33
N ALA A 5 -32.93 42.48 12.97
CA ALA A 5 -32.34 43.51 12.07
C ALA A 5 -30.81 43.50 12.26
N ALA A 6 -29.91 43.81 11.34
CA ALA A 6 -29.88 43.98 9.89
C ALA A 6 -28.37 44.03 9.54
N ALA A 7 -28.02 43.73 8.29
CA ALA A 7 -26.66 43.81 7.77
C ALA A 7 -26.21 45.27 7.57
N GLU A 8 -24.94 45.59 7.86
CA GLU A 8 -24.28 46.79 7.34
C GLU A 8 -22.84 46.49 6.93
N VAL A 9 -22.58 46.77 5.66
CA VAL A 9 -21.26 46.75 5.00
C VAL A 9 -20.63 48.12 5.22
N VAL A 10 -19.42 48.17 5.76
CA VAL A 10 -18.60 49.40 5.76
C VAL A 10 -17.21 49.09 5.22
N GLN A 11 -16.85 49.83 4.17
CA GLN A 11 -15.59 49.81 3.46
C GLN A 11 -14.91 51.17 3.70
N GLY A 12 -13.67 51.19 4.19
CA GLY A 12 -12.82 52.38 4.33
C GLY A 12 -11.54 52.08 5.11
N ARG A 13 -10.43 51.76 4.44
CA ARG A 13 -9.24 52.61 4.18
C ARG A 13 -8.52 53.16 5.41
N LEU A 14 -7.36 52.52 5.67
CA LEU A 14 -6.02 53.08 5.89
C LEU A 14 -5.89 54.31 6.80
N GLU A 15 -5.43 54.09 8.03
CA GLU A 15 -4.48 54.99 8.69
C GLU A 15 -3.39 54.18 9.40
N GLN A 16 -2.17 54.69 9.28
CA GLN A 16 -0.90 54.13 9.72
C GLN A 16 -0.79 54.17 11.25
N ASN A 17 -0.25 53.11 11.84
CA ASN A 17 0.44 53.22 13.13
C ASN A 17 1.78 52.51 13.02
N GLU A 18 2.83 53.34 12.98
CA GLU A 18 4.22 52.97 13.10
C GLU A 18 4.54 52.58 14.55
N GLY A 19 5.42 51.59 14.71
CA GLY A 19 6.30 51.49 15.88
C GLY A 19 5.92 50.47 16.95
N LEU A 20 6.18 49.18 16.68
CA LEU A 20 6.63 48.22 17.71
C LEU A 20 7.65 47.24 17.09
N GLU A 21 8.91 47.53 17.41
CA GLU A 21 10.10 46.66 17.50
C GLU A 21 10.25 45.48 16.51
N GLU A 22 11.17 45.67 15.55
CA GLU A 22 11.84 44.59 14.82
C GLU A 22 12.62 43.70 15.80
N VAL A 23 12.07 42.53 16.10
CA VAL A 23 12.90 41.37 16.44
C VAL A 23 13.39 40.80 15.13
N GLU A 24 14.63 41.13 14.78
CA GLU A 24 15.36 40.63 13.63
C GLU A 24 15.56 39.10 13.76
N LEU A 25 14.53 38.32 13.42
CA LEU A 25 14.67 36.92 13.07
C LEU A 25 15.35 36.87 11.71
N ALA A 26 16.67 36.75 11.71
CA ALA A 26 17.46 36.48 10.52
C ALA A 26 16.78 35.36 9.72
N GLU A 27 16.25 35.72 8.54
CA GLU A 27 15.76 34.77 7.54
C GLU A 27 16.94 33.87 7.12
N TYR A 28 17.11 32.73 7.80
CA TYR A 28 17.83 31.62 7.21
C TYR A 28 16.89 30.93 6.23
N ARG A 29 16.65 31.57 5.08
CA ARG A 29 16.10 30.87 3.91
C ARG A 29 17.15 29.86 3.48
N SER A 30 16.98 28.60 3.89
CA SER A 30 17.68 27.52 3.25
C SER A 30 17.15 27.46 1.81
N ASP A 31 17.90 27.99 0.86
CA ASP A 31 17.69 27.71 -0.55
C ASP A 31 17.75 26.19 -0.71
N GLY A 32 16.59 25.55 -0.86
CA GLY A 32 16.37 24.11 -0.76
C GLY A 32 17.03 23.26 -1.85
N LYS A 33 18.34 23.41 -2.05
CA LYS A 33 19.14 22.79 -3.12
C LYS A 33 20.27 21.90 -2.59
N GLY A 34 20.27 21.54 -1.31
CA GLY A 34 21.21 20.58 -0.72
C GLY A 34 20.57 19.23 -0.43
N PRO A 35 21.31 18.10 -0.47
CA PRO A 35 20.78 16.77 -0.14
C PRO A 35 20.30 16.63 1.32
N PHE A 36 20.68 17.57 2.19
CA PHE A 36 20.28 17.63 3.61
C PHE A 36 19.15 18.62 3.91
N SER A 37 18.64 19.36 2.91
CA SER A 37 17.50 20.29 3.09
C SER A 37 16.24 19.57 3.59
N PHE A 38 16.15 18.28 3.27
CA PHE A 38 15.15 17.36 3.81
C PHE A 38 15.15 17.31 5.34
N PHE A 39 16.32 17.15 5.98
CA PHE A 39 16.42 17.04 7.44
C PHE A 39 16.18 18.39 8.15
N ALA A 40 16.62 19.50 7.54
CA ALA A 40 16.40 20.84 8.09
C ALA A 40 14.90 21.19 8.15
N ARG A 41 14.15 20.90 7.07
CA ARG A 41 12.70 21.10 7.04
C ARG A 41 11.95 20.21 8.03
N GLU A 42 12.35 18.95 8.19
CA GLU A 42 11.72 18.04 9.16
C GLU A 42 11.98 18.49 10.61
N TYR A 43 13.16 19.03 10.90
CA TYR A 43 13.46 19.67 12.18
C TYR A 43 12.56 20.89 12.42
N GLU A 44 12.40 21.77 11.42
CA GLU A 44 11.52 22.94 11.52
C GLU A 44 10.05 22.56 11.74
N LEU A 45 9.52 21.55 11.02
CA LEU A 45 8.15 21.07 11.20
C LEU A 45 7.95 20.40 12.57
N MET A 46 8.93 19.63 13.05
CA MET A 46 8.91 19.05 14.39
C MET A 46 8.87 20.15 15.45
N MET A 47 9.74 21.16 15.33
CA MET A 47 9.82 22.29 16.25
C MET A 47 8.55 23.17 16.20
N ALA A 48 7.98 23.37 15.02
CA ALA A 48 6.71 24.08 14.86
C ALA A 48 5.53 23.33 15.51
N SER A 49 5.52 21.99 15.45
CA SER A 49 4.49 21.19 16.14
C SER A 49 4.65 21.23 17.67
N LEU A 50 5.88 21.33 18.17
CA LEU A 50 6.17 21.46 19.60
C LEU A 50 5.81 22.83 20.16
N HIS A 51 5.75 23.88 19.34
CA HIS A 51 5.37 25.24 19.75
C HIS A 51 3.85 25.51 19.68
N ASN A 52 3.06 24.67 19.01
CA ASN A 52 1.63 24.92 18.71
C ASN A 52 0.65 24.02 19.51
N GLU A 53 0.98 23.63 20.75
CA GLU A 53 -0.03 23.05 21.66
C GLU A 53 -1.04 24.08 22.22
N ALA A 54 -0.89 25.37 21.88
CA ALA A 54 -1.87 26.40 22.18
C ALA A 54 -2.33 27.06 20.87
N VAL A 55 -3.47 26.60 20.35
CA VAL A 55 -4.47 27.30 19.52
C VAL A 55 -5.10 26.29 18.55
N MET A 56 -6.19 25.69 19.01
CA MET A 56 -7.18 25.06 18.13
C MET A 56 -7.84 26.13 17.25
N SER A 57 -7.35 26.30 16.04
CA SER A 57 -8.15 26.80 14.92
C SER A 57 -7.49 26.34 13.62
N THR A 58 -8.10 25.34 12.98
CA THR A 58 -7.75 24.84 11.64
C THR A 58 -7.60 25.98 10.63
N PRO A 59 -6.41 26.18 10.04
CA PRO A 59 -6.33 26.82 8.74
C PRO A 59 -6.55 25.71 7.70
N ALA A 60 -7.65 25.82 6.96
CA ALA A 60 -7.81 25.09 5.72
C ALA A 60 -6.68 25.51 4.76
N ILE A 61 -5.70 24.64 4.56
CA ILE A 61 -4.70 24.83 3.51
C ILE A 61 -5.42 24.61 2.18
N VAL A 62 -5.51 25.67 1.39
CA VAL A 62 -5.92 25.64 -0.02
C VAL A 62 -5.06 24.60 -0.74
N GLY A 63 -5.63 23.44 -1.07
CA GLY A 63 -4.91 22.36 -1.76
C GLY A 63 -5.17 20.93 -1.27
N GLY A 64 -5.99 20.72 -0.23
CA GLY A 64 -6.54 19.39 0.07
C GLY A 64 -5.54 18.34 0.61
N CYS A 65 -4.35 18.75 1.06
CA CYS A 65 -3.48 17.87 1.84
C CYS A 65 -3.67 18.15 3.34
N PRO A 66 -3.93 17.13 4.17
CA PRO A 66 -3.98 17.31 5.62
C PRO A 66 -2.61 17.79 6.16
N PRO A 67 -2.59 18.51 7.31
CA PRO A 67 -1.36 19.03 7.89
C PRO A 67 -0.35 17.91 8.14
N PRO A 68 0.96 18.18 8.00
CA PRO A 68 1.97 17.17 8.21
C PRO A 68 1.94 16.68 9.66
N ALA A 69 1.51 15.43 9.87
CA ALA A 69 1.75 14.70 11.12
C ALA A 69 3.27 14.63 11.43
N PRO A 70 3.69 14.27 12.66
CA PRO A 70 5.11 14.01 12.95
C PRO A 70 5.72 12.99 11.96
N ILE A 71 7.02 13.05 11.72
CA ILE A 71 7.73 12.08 10.86
C ILE A 71 7.55 10.63 11.36
N TRP A 72 7.20 10.47 12.63
CA TRP A 72 6.88 9.24 13.34
C TRP A 72 5.43 8.76 13.16
N ALA A 73 4.78 9.11 12.05
CA ALA A 73 3.42 8.71 11.76
C ALA A 73 3.31 8.09 10.36
N GLY A 74 2.80 6.85 10.29
CA GLY A 74 2.62 6.13 9.03
C GLY A 74 3.92 5.56 8.47
N LEU A 75 3.93 5.34 7.15
CA LEU A 75 5.08 4.82 6.41
C LEU A 75 6.21 5.86 6.19
N ARG A 76 6.18 7.04 6.80
CA ARG A 76 7.15 8.09 6.48
C ARG A 76 8.61 7.72 6.78
N PRO A 77 8.94 7.01 7.89
CA PRO A 77 10.29 6.50 8.11
C PRO A 77 10.73 5.46 7.06
N TYR A 78 9.78 4.80 6.38
CA TYR A 78 10.06 3.80 5.36
C TYR A 78 10.83 4.37 4.18
N ILE A 79 10.60 5.63 3.75
CA ILE A 79 11.38 6.21 2.62
C ILE A 79 12.86 6.29 2.97
N ILE A 80 13.18 6.73 4.18
CA ILE A 80 14.58 6.88 4.63
C ILE A 80 15.23 5.50 4.68
N MET A 81 14.47 4.50 5.13
CA MET A 81 14.95 3.13 5.28
C MET A 81 14.82 2.28 4.01
N ALA A 82 14.18 2.78 2.96
CA ALA A 82 13.93 2.05 1.72
C ALA A 82 15.21 1.48 1.11
N PRO A 83 16.36 2.18 1.03
CA PRO A 83 17.60 1.58 0.56
C PRO A 83 18.04 0.37 1.41
N VAL A 84 17.84 0.42 2.73
CA VAL A 84 18.24 -0.66 3.65
C VAL A 84 17.28 -1.84 3.54
N THR A 85 15.97 -1.59 3.52
CA THR A 85 14.95 -2.65 3.47
C THR A 85 14.84 -3.27 2.08
N MET A 86 14.94 -2.45 1.04
CA MET A 86 14.66 -2.84 -0.35
C MET A 86 15.91 -3.22 -1.15
N LEU A 87 17.09 -2.67 -0.88
CA LEU A 87 18.28 -2.96 -1.71
C LEU A 87 19.34 -3.83 -1.03
N VAL A 88 19.57 -3.68 0.28
CA VAL A 88 20.65 -4.41 0.95
C VAL A 88 20.48 -5.93 0.86
N PRO A 89 19.32 -6.53 1.20
CA PRO A 89 19.14 -7.98 1.10
C PRO A 89 19.39 -8.56 -0.32
N PRO A 90 18.76 -8.05 -1.40
CA PRO A 90 18.95 -8.62 -2.72
C PRO A 90 20.35 -8.37 -3.28
N VAL A 91 20.98 -7.22 -2.97
CA VAL A 91 22.37 -6.96 -3.38
C VAL A 91 23.33 -7.92 -2.70
N TYR A 92 23.13 -8.21 -1.41
CA TYR A 92 23.90 -9.23 -0.71
C TYR A 92 23.72 -10.62 -1.36
N LEU A 93 22.49 -11.03 -1.65
CA LEU A 93 22.20 -12.30 -2.32
C LEU A 93 22.85 -12.39 -3.71
N ILE A 94 22.83 -11.29 -4.48
CA ILE A 94 23.50 -11.21 -5.79
C ILE A 94 25.02 -11.35 -5.64
N SER A 95 25.60 -10.76 -4.59
CA SER A 95 27.05 -10.86 -4.36
C SER A 95 27.52 -12.28 -4.02
N CYS A 96 26.61 -13.15 -3.58
CA CYS A 96 26.86 -14.57 -3.35
C CYS A 96 26.80 -15.43 -4.63
N LEU A 97 26.41 -14.87 -5.78
CA LEU A 97 26.23 -15.62 -7.02
C LEU A 97 27.56 -15.92 -7.73
N HIS A 98 27.67 -17.13 -8.30
CA HIS A 98 28.76 -17.50 -9.20
C HIS A 98 28.55 -16.93 -10.62
N ARG A 99 29.58 -17.00 -11.48
CA ARG A 99 29.59 -16.40 -12.84
C ARG A 99 28.34 -16.69 -13.68
N GLY A 100 27.88 -17.94 -13.73
CA GLY A 100 26.69 -18.34 -14.52
C GLY A 100 25.39 -17.73 -13.98
N PRO A 101 25.00 -18.00 -12.71
CA PRO A 101 23.85 -17.36 -12.07
C PRO A 101 23.92 -15.83 -12.05
N LEU A 102 25.11 -15.23 -11.94
CA LEU A 102 25.29 -13.78 -12.00
C LEU A 102 24.95 -13.21 -13.40
N LEU A 103 25.35 -13.90 -14.47
CA LEU A 103 24.93 -13.54 -15.83
C LEU A 103 23.41 -13.67 -15.99
N ALA A 104 22.81 -14.74 -15.46
CA ALA A 104 21.35 -14.90 -15.45
C ALA A 104 20.65 -13.78 -14.66
N ALA A 105 21.20 -13.38 -13.51
CA ALA A 105 20.72 -12.26 -12.71
C ALA A 105 20.73 -10.95 -13.52
N PHE A 106 21.83 -10.68 -14.25
CA PHE A 106 21.94 -9.52 -15.12
C PHE A 106 20.91 -9.53 -16.26
N LEU A 107 20.71 -10.68 -16.90
CA LEU A 107 19.71 -10.84 -17.96
C LEU A 107 18.29 -10.62 -17.42
N VAL A 108 17.94 -11.23 -16.29
CA VAL A 108 16.63 -11.04 -15.63
C VAL A 108 16.42 -9.57 -15.29
N ALA A 109 17.40 -8.92 -14.66
CA ALA A 109 17.32 -7.51 -14.32
C ALA A 109 17.10 -6.64 -15.57
N THR A 110 17.83 -6.93 -16.65
CA THR A 110 17.71 -6.18 -17.91
C THR A 110 16.32 -6.35 -18.53
N VAL A 111 15.80 -7.58 -18.61
CA VAL A 111 14.47 -7.86 -19.17
C VAL A 111 13.37 -7.18 -18.37
N VAL A 112 13.40 -7.29 -17.04
CA VAL A 112 12.39 -6.65 -16.17
C VAL A 112 12.49 -5.13 -16.27
N ALA A 113 13.70 -4.56 -16.26
CA ALA A 113 13.91 -3.12 -16.41
C ALA A 113 13.40 -2.61 -17.76
N SER A 114 13.68 -3.33 -18.86
CA SER A 114 13.18 -3.00 -20.20
C SER A 114 11.66 -3.08 -20.27
N ALA A 115 11.04 -4.12 -19.72
CA ALA A 115 9.58 -4.25 -19.68
C ALA A 115 8.95 -3.08 -18.91
N ASN A 116 9.46 -2.77 -17.72
CA ASN A 116 9.00 -1.64 -16.91
C ASN A 116 9.20 -0.28 -17.59
N TYR A 117 10.29 -0.10 -18.32
CA TYR A 117 10.53 1.12 -19.09
C TYR A 117 9.51 1.28 -20.24
N LEU A 118 9.16 0.19 -20.93
CA LEU A 118 8.16 0.21 -21.99
C LEU A 118 6.77 0.57 -21.44
N LEU A 119 6.42 0.05 -20.25
CA LEU A 119 5.17 0.40 -19.57
C LEU A 119 5.11 1.86 -19.11
N LYS A 120 6.26 2.47 -18.79
CA LYS A 120 6.35 3.92 -18.52
C LYS A 120 6.12 4.76 -19.80
N ARG A 121 6.44 4.21 -20.97
CA ARG A 121 6.41 4.90 -22.26
C ARG A 121 5.07 4.76 -22.99
N ASN A 122 4.45 3.58 -22.92
CA ASN A 122 3.08 3.41 -23.35
C ASN A 122 2.21 4.17 -22.37
N ASP A 123 1.40 5.11 -22.86
CA ASP A 123 0.54 5.91 -21.99
C ASP A 123 -0.61 5.07 -21.42
N ASP A 124 -0.33 4.11 -20.54
CA ASP A 124 -1.33 3.45 -19.67
C ASP A 124 -2.05 4.48 -18.77
N VAL A 125 -1.53 5.72 -18.73
CA VAL A 125 -2.05 6.91 -18.05
C VAL A 125 -3.03 7.72 -18.92
N VAL A 126 -3.26 7.34 -20.19
CA VAL A 126 -4.28 7.95 -21.07
C VAL A 126 -5.70 7.48 -20.72
N LEU A 127 -5.85 6.42 -19.91
CA LEU A 127 -7.16 5.92 -19.47
C LEU A 127 -7.77 6.72 -18.31
N ALA A 128 -7.01 7.62 -17.68
CA ALA A 128 -7.46 8.47 -16.57
C ALA A 128 -8.43 9.58 -17.05
N LYS A 129 -9.74 9.38 -16.83
CA LYS A 129 -10.76 10.38 -17.18
C LYS A 129 -10.60 11.67 -16.36
N HIS A 130 -10.47 12.80 -17.08
CA HIS A 130 -10.62 14.19 -16.63
C HIS A 130 -9.79 14.62 -15.39
N ARG A 131 -8.55 15.06 -15.65
CA ARG A 131 -7.56 15.52 -14.67
C ARG A 131 -8.01 16.79 -13.93
N THR A 132 -8.59 16.61 -12.75
CA THR A 132 -8.67 17.60 -11.66
C THR A 132 -7.43 17.48 -10.76
N PRO A 133 -7.10 18.45 -9.87
CA PRO A 133 -5.91 18.33 -9.02
C PRO A 133 -6.11 17.20 -8.00
N SER A 134 -5.47 16.06 -8.27
CA SER A 134 -5.38 14.90 -7.37
C SER A 134 -4.01 14.88 -6.67
N PRO A 135 -3.92 14.37 -5.43
CA PRO A 135 -2.63 14.09 -4.81
C PRO A 135 -1.83 13.01 -5.57
N TYR A 136 -2.50 12.18 -6.38
CA TYR A 136 -1.87 11.18 -7.24
C TYR A 136 -1.36 11.81 -8.53
N SER A 137 -0.12 11.47 -8.91
CA SER A 137 0.50 12.00 -10.12
C SER A 137 -0.10 11.39 -11.37
N SER A 138 -0.39 12.23 -12.35
CA SER A 138 -0.82 11.80 -13.69
C SER A 138 0.33 11.38 -14.62
N LYS A 139 1.51 11.13 -14.03
CA LYS A 139 2.73 10.57 -14.63
C LYS A 139 3.53 9.83 -13.56
N VAL A 140 4.33 8.83 -13.96
CA VAL A 140 5.26 8.14 -13.06
C VAL A 140 6.32 9.12 -12.56
N ASN A 141 6.41 9.31 -11.24
CA ASN A 141 7.42 10.17 -10.62
C ASN A 141 8.79 9.45 -10.52
N PRO A 142 9.89 10.15 -10.19
CA PRO A 142 11.21 9.54 -10.10
C PRO A 142 11.33 8.39 -9.09
N ILE A 143 10.60 8.43 -7.97
CA ILE A 143 10.64 7.41 -6.91
C ILE A 143 9.94 6.13 -7.39
N GLN A 144 8.76 6.26 -8.01
CA GLN A 144 8.09 5.15 -8.69
C GLN A 144 8.98 4.60 -9.82
N GLY A 145 9.63 5.47 -10.59
CA GLY A 145 10.58 5.08 -11.63
C GLY A 145 11.75 4.25 -11.08
N LEU A 146 12.31 4.64 -9.92
CA LEU A 146 13.36 3.89 -9.24
C LEU A 146 12.85 2.51 -8.78
N PHE A 147 11.66 2.45 -8.20
CA PHE A 147 11.03 1.18 -7.80
C PHE A 147 10.88 0.23 -9.00
N LEU A 148 10.35 0.73 -10.12
CA LEU A 148 10.07 -0.07 -11.32
C LEU A 148 11.35 -0.47 -12.08
N VAL A 149 12.30 0.43 -12.25
CA VAL A 149 13.47 0.21 -13.14
C VAL A 149 14.70 -0.30 -12.38
N VAL A 150 14.72 -0.19 -11.05
CA VAL A 150 15.86 -0.65 -10.24
C VAL A 150 15.42 -1.69 -9.21
N PHE A 151 14.48 -1.36 -8.32
CA PHE A 151 14.17 -2.26 -7.19
C PHE A 151 13.57 -3.58 -7.66
N LEU A 152 12.49 -3.54 -8.45
CA LEU A 152 11.84 -4.75 -8.98
C LEU A 152 12.80 -5.64 -9.80
N PRO A 153 13.62 -5.11 -10.73
CA PRO A 153 14.66 -5.88 -11.42
C PRO A 153 15.67 -6.54 -10.49
N VAL A 154 16.19 -5.81 -9.49
CA VAL A 154 17.18 -6.33 -8.54
C VAL A 154 16.58 -7.42 -7.66
N TRP A 155 15.33 -7.27 -7.23
CA TRP A 155 14.61 -8.28 -6.44
C TRP A 155 14.36 -9.56 -7.22
N SER A 156 13.94 -9.40 -8.47
CA SER A 156 13.72 -10.49 -9.42
C SER A 156 15.02 -11.23 -9.69
N ALA A 157 16.10 -10.49 -9.97
CA ALA A 157 17.42 -11.06 -10.22
C ALA A 157 17.94 -11.86 -9.01
N ALA A 158 17.88 -11.29 -7.81
CA ALA A 158 18.30 -11.98 -6.58
C ALA A 158 17.48 -13.27 -6.33
N THR A 159 16.17 -13.23 -6.58
CA THR A 159 15.28 -14.36 -6.33
C THR A 159 15.47 -15.48 -7.35
N PHE A 160 15.36 -15.16 -8.64
CA PHE A 160 15.39 -16.16 -9.70
C PHE A 160 16.78 -16.71 -9.98
N ALA A 161 17.85 -15.92 -9.79
CA ALA A 161 19.20 -16.47 -9.88
C ALA A 161 19.63 -17.18 -8.59
N GLY A 162 19.17 -16.70 -7.43
CA GLY A 162 19.53 -17.23 -6.12
C GLY A 162 19.09 -18.68 -5.90
N ILE A 163 17.90 -19.06 -6.39
CA ILE A 163 17.40 -20.43 -6.21
C ILE A 163 18.25 -21.49 -6.92
N PHE A 164 18.90 -21.12 -8.04
CA PHE A 164 19.75 -22.02 -8.83
C PHE A 164 21.24 -21.93 -8.46
N CYS A 165 21.60 -21.10 -7.49
CA CYS A 165 22.99 -20.96 -7.05
C CYS A 165 23.19 -21.68 -5.73
N SER A 166 24.06 -22.69 -5.69
CA SER A 166 24.33 -23.48 -4.48
C SER A 166 24.88 -22.66 -3.31
N SER A 167 25.55 -21.53 -3.57
CA SER A 167 26.04 -20.61 -2.53
C SER A 167 24.92 -19.81 -1.87
N VAL A 168 23.78 -19.64 -2.55
CA VAL A 168 22.59 -18.99 -2.02
C VAL A 168 21.61 -20.02 -1.49
N SER A 169 21.33 -21.05 -2.29
CA SER A 169 20.34 -22.09 -2.00
C SER A 169 20.98 -23.48 -2.17
N PRO A 170 21.75 -23.97 -1.18
CA PRO A 170 22.41 -25.27 -1.25
C PRO A 170 21.42 -26.44 -1.30
N GLN A 171 20.20 -26.24 -0.78
CA GLN A 171 19.10 -27.20 -0.80
C GLN A 171 17.87 -26.57 -1.47
N PRO A 172 17.85 -26.45 -2.82
CA PRO A 172 16.85 -25.64 -3.52
C PRO A 172 15.42 -26.10 -3.31
N LEU A 173 15.17 -27.40 -3.20
CA LEU A 173 13.83 -27.92 -2.91
C LEU A 173 13.35 -27.52 -1.51
N LEU A 174 14.21 -27.61 -0.50
CA LEU A 174 13.86 -27.18 0.86
C LEU A 174 13.61 -25.67 0.90
N SER A 175 14.49 -24.88 0.27
CA SER A 175 14.30 -23.43 0.16
C SER A 175 12.97 -23.09 -0.51
N LEU A 176 12.58 -23.81 -1.56
CA LEU A 176 11.29 -23.59 -2.23
C LEU A 176 10.10 -23.93 -1.33
N VAL A 177 10.14 -25.05 -0.60
CA VAL A 177 9.09 -25.42 0.36
C VAL A 177 8.96 -24.38 1.47
N CYS A 178 10.09 -23.96 2.06
CA CYS A 178 10.10 -22.92 3.08
C CYS A 178 9.61 -21.57 2.53
N PHE A 179 9.99 -21.22 1.30
CA PHE A 179 9.48 -20.04 0.60
C PHE A 179 7.96 -20.08 0.45
N CYS A 180 7.39 -21.20 -0.01
CA CYS A 180 5.94 -21.34 -0.15
C CYS A 180 5.22 -21.23 1.20
N GLY A 181 5.74 -21.87 2.24
CA GLY A 181 5.18 -21.80 3.60
C GLY A 181 5.21 -20.37 4.17
N LEU A 182 6.34 -19.67 3.99
CA LEU A 182 6.50 -18.30 4.47
C LEU A 182 5.69 -17.30 3.66
N LEU A 183 5.56 -17.50 2.34
CA LEU A 183 4.67 -16.73 1.48
C LEU A 183 3.20 -16.88 1.92
N PHE A 184 2.77 -18.10 2.22
CA PHE A 184 1.43 -18.35 2.77
C PHE A 184 1.23 -17.68 4.13
N PHE A 185 2.23 -17.73 5.03
CA PHE A 185 2.17 -17.01 6.30
C PHE A 185 2.03 -15.49 6.10
N LYS A 186 2.83 -14.89 5.22
CA LYS A 186 2.82 -13.44 4.97
C LYS A 186 1.54 -12.96 4.30
N ASN A 187 1.05 -13.70 3.29
CA ASN A 187 -0.13 -13.27 2.54
C ASN A 187 -1.44 -13.78 3.16
N GLY A 188 -1.49 -15.02 3.63
CA GLY A 188 -2.67 -15.61 4.25
C GLY A 188 -2.92 -15.10 5.66
N ILE A 189 -1.88 -15.04 6.50
CA ILE A 189 -2.06 -14.64 7.90
C ILE A 189 -1.83 -13.15 8.08
N CYS A 190 -0.65 -12.65 7.72
CA CYS A 190 -0.27 -11.26 8.02
C CYS A 190 -1.12 -10.27 7.22
N MET A 191 -1.26 -10.47 5.91
CA MET A 191 -2.08 -9.62 5.05
C MET A 191 -3.58 -9.95 5.15
N SER A 192 -4.00 -11.14 4.70
CA SER A 192 -5.44 -11.46 4.55
C SER A 192 -6.18 -11.48 5.89
N VAL A 193 -5.73 -12.24 6.89
CA VAL A 193 -6.45 -12.29 8.17
C VAL A 193 -6.29 -10.99 8.95
N ILE A 194 -5.06 -10.49 9.08
CA ILE A 194 -4.77 -9.41 10.03
C ILE A 194 -4.94 -8.03 9.40
N LEU A 195 -4.16 -7.65 8.39
CA LEU A 195 -4.28 -6.31 7.77
C LEU A 195 -5.67 -6.10 7.16
N HIS A 196 -6.17 -7.10 6.45
CA HIS A 196 -7.41 -7.00 5.70
C HIS A 196 -8.64 -7.24 6.60
N ARG A 197 -8.87 -8.47 7.05
CA ARG A 197 -10.13 -8.82 7.76
C ARG A 197 -10.22 -8.16 9.14
N TYR A 198 -9.13 -8.12 9.91
CA TYR A 198 -9.14 -7.51 11.25
C TYR A 198 -8.94 -6.00 11.23
N CYS A 199 -7.81 -5.50 10.73
CA CYS A 199 -7.45 -4.08 10.83
C CYS A 199 -8.37 -3.20 9.96
N ALA A 200 -8.64 -3.60 8.70
CA ALA A 200 -9.51 -2.80 7.85
C ALA A 200 -11.00 -3.01 8.16
N HIS A 201 -11.46 -4.26 8.27
CA HIS A 201 -12.89 -4.57 8.31
C HIS A 201 -13.47 -4.94 9.67
N ALA A 202 -12.64 -5.03 10.72
CA ALA A 202 -13.09 -5.41 12.07
C ALA A 202 -13.94 -6.70 12.09
N ALA A 203 -13.58 -7.67 11.26
CA ALA A 203 -14.34 -8.90 11.04
C ALA A 203 -14.43 -9.82 12.28
N PHE A 204 -13.62 -9.54 13.30
CA PHE A 204 -13.71 -10.12 14.62
C PHE A 204 -13.17 -9.14 15.66
N LYS A 205 -13.47 -9.40 16.94
CA LYS A 205 -12.98 -8.63 18.08
C LYS A 205 -11.92 -9.43 18.83
N CYS A 206 -11.00 -8.73 19.49
CA CYS A 206 -10.00 -9.34 20.35
C CYS A 206 -9.63 -8.40 21.50
N HIS A 207 -8.91 -8.91 22.49
CA HIS A 207 -8.40 -8.11 23.60
C HIS A 207 -7.29 -7.17 23.12
N TRP A 208 -7.07 -6.03 23.78
CA TRP A 208 -6.08 -5.04 23.33
C TRP A 208 -4.66 -5.63 23.20
N ALA A 209 -4.27 -6.55 24.10
CA ALA A 209 -2.97 -7.22 24.03
C ALA A 209 -2.86 -8.11 22.78
N THR A 210 -3.92 -8.88 22.48
CA THR A 210 -4.01 -9.66 21.25
C THR A 210 -3.98 -8.75 20.03
N SER A 211 -4.66 -7.61 20.06
CA SER A 211 -4.64 -6.61 18.99
C SER A 211 -3.22 -6.13 18.70
N LEU A 212 -2.43 -5.78 19.71
CA LEU A 212 -1.03 -5.37 19.54
C LEU A 212 -0.16 -6.51 18.98
N CYS A 213 -0.33 -7.74 19.47
CA CYS A 213 0.37 -8.90 18.91
C CYS A 213 0.04 -9.12 17.44
N LEU A 214 -1.24 -9.04 17.07
CA LEU A 214 -1.66 -9.11 15.67
C LEU A 214 -1.07 -7.96 14.86
N GLY A 215 -1.03 -6.73 15.41
CA GLY A 215 -0.38 -5.58 14.79
C GLY A 215 1.08 -5.85 14.43
N VAL A 216 1.87 -6.40 15.36
CA VAL A 216 3.27 -6.81 15.10
C VAL A 216 3.35 -7.90 14.03
N ILE A 217 2.52 -8.94 14.14
CA ILE A 217 2.50 -10.04 13.15
C ILE A 217 2.18 -9.50 11.76
N SER A 218 1.26 -8.55 11.66
CA SER A 218 0.84 -7.95 10.39
C SER A 218 1.99 -7.28 9.63
N CYS A 219 3.00 -6.74 10.33
CA CYS A 219 4.14 -6.06 9.73
C CYS A 219 5.04 -7.00 8.90
N PHE A 220 5.04 -8.32 9.20
CA PHE A 220 5.76 -9.31 8.39
C PHE A 220 5.19 -9.49 6.98
N SER A 221 4.00 -8.96 6.70
CA SER A 221 3.44 -8.92 5.34
C SER A 221 4.29 -8.12 4.34
N TYR A 222 5.21 -7.28 4.84
CA TYR A 222 6.03 -6.36 4.05
C TYR A 222 5.19 -5.35 3.23
N GLN A 223 4.01 -4.99 3.74
CA GLN A 223 3.05 -4.08 3.07
C GLN A 223 2.74 -2.82 3.88
N GLY A 224 3.58 -2.53 4.87
CA GLY A 224 3.46 -1.38 5.75
C GLY A 224 2.72 -1.64 7.05
N GLY A 225 2.41 -0.57 7.76
CA GLY A 225 1.80 -0.64 9.08
C GLY A 225 0.29 -0.92 9.04
N PRO A 226 -0.28 -1.49 10.12
CA PRO A 226 -1.69 -1.87 10.18
C PRO A 226 -2.68 -0.71 10.05
N LEU A 227 -2.37 0.48 10.58
CA LEU A 227 -3.23 1.66 10.48
C LEU A 227 -3.15 2.27 9.07
N TRP A 228 -1.93 2.42 8.55
CA TRP A 228 -1.72 2.94 7.19
C TRP A 228 -2.44 2.05 6.18
N TRP A 229 -2.17 0.75 6.20
CA TRP A 229 -2.76 -0.21 5.27
C TRP A 229 -4.29 -0.20 5.36
N ALA A 230 -4.84 -0.28 6.59
CA ALA A 230 -6.29 -0.28 6.81
C ALA A 230 -6.95 1.03 6.34
N SER A 231 -6.34 2.19 6.59
CA SER A 231 -6.87 3.48 6.16
C SER A 231 -6.96 3.58 4.63
N ARG A 232 -5.94 3.10 3.90
CA ARG A 232 -5.91 3.06 2.43
C ARG A 232 -6.95 2.10 1.88
N HIS A 233 -7.06 0.92 2.46
CA HIS A 233 -8.04 -0.08 2.04
C HIS A 233 -9.48 0.40 2.28
N ARG A 234 -9.75 1.07 3.41
CA ARG A 234 -11.05 1.70 3.68
C ARG A 234 -11.39 2.83 2.71
N ALA A 235 -10.40 3.67 2.37
CA ALA A 235 -10.57 4.69 1.34
C ALA A 235 -10.93 4.06 -0.01
N HIS A 236 -10.27 2.95 -0.37
CA HIS A 236 -10.62 2.18 -1.56
C HIS A 236 -12.06 1.66 -1.52
N HIS A 237 -12.52 1.01 -0.44
CA HIS A 237 -13.93 0.59 -0.35
C HIS A 237 -14.93 1.75 -0.47
N LYS A 238 -14.60 2.90 0.12
CA LYS A 238 -15.47 4.08 0.12
C LYS A 238 -15.58 4.73 -1.25
N PHE A 239 -14.47 4.74 -2.01
CA PHE A 239 -14.35 5.48 -3.26
C PHE A 239 -14.02 4.62 -4.49
N CYS A 240 -14.16 3.30 -4.35
CA CYS A 240 -13.82 2.29 -5.36
C CYS A 240 -14.21 2.76 -6.75
N ASP A 241 -13.22 2.94 -7.63
CA ASP A 241 -13.40 3.28 -9.06
C ASP A 241 -14.28 4.50 -9.39
N THR A 242 -14.63 5.33 -8.40
CA THR A 242 -15.55 6.47 -8.56
C THR A 242 -14.87 7.82 -8.43
N THR A 243 -13.88 7.94 -7.55
CA THR A 243 -13.16 9.20 -7.34
C THR A 243 -11.65 8.99 -7.24
N LEU A 244 -10.87 10.04 -7.52
CA LEU A 244 -9.41 10.03 -7.37
C LEU A 244 -8.93 9.87 -5.92
N ARG A 245 -9.85 9.71 -4.95
CA ARG A 245 -9.53 9.32 -3.57
C ARG A 245 -9.31 7.81 -3.42
N ASP A 246 -9.74 7.00 -4.37
CA ASP A 246 -9.34 5.60 -4.45
C ASP A 246 -7.83 5.51 -4.72
N PRO A 247 -7.03 4.96 -3.78
CA PRO A 247 -5.58 4.92 -3.92
C PRO A 247 -5.10 4.13 -5.13
N HIS A 248 -5.86 3.13 -5.57
CA HIS A 248 -5.35 2.15 -6.54
C HIS A 248 -6.37 1.77 -7.61
N SER A 249 -7.27 2.68 -8.01
CA SER A 249 -8.12 2.47 -9.19
C SER A 249 -7.29 2.57 -10.48
N PRO A 250 -7.15 1.49 -11.28
CA PRO A 250 -6.44 1.54 -12.55
C PRO A 250 -7.17 2.41 -13.58
N ALA A 251 -8.50 2.46 -13.52
CA ALA A 251 -9.33 3.26 -14.42
C ALA A 251 -9.13 4.77 -14.20
N LEU A 252 -8.92 5.19 -12.96
CA LEU A 252 -8.76 6.61 -12.62
C LEU A 252 -7.31 7.07 -12.58
N ASN A 253 -6.40 6.23 -12.08
CA ASN A 253 -5.00 6.59 -11.86
C ASN A 253 -4.07 6.10 -12.97
N GLY A 254 -4.51 5.13 -13.78
CA GLY A 254 -3.67 4.36 -14.70
C GLY A 254 -3.02 3.16 -13.98
N ILE A 255 -2.73 2.10 -14.74
CA ILE A 255 -2.26 0.80 -14.21
C ILE A 255 -1.01 0.95 -13.33
N ILE A 256 0.01 1.64 -13.82
CA ILE A 256 1.30 1.76 -13.12
C ILE A 256 1.18 2.58 -11.83
N ASN A 257 0.36 3.63 -11.83
CA ASN A 257 0.13 4.42 -10.62
C ASN A 257 -0.71 3.65 -9.60
N ALA A 258 -1.68 2.85 -10.05
CA ALA A 258 -2.44 1.97 -9.17
C ALA A 258 -1.54 0.89 -8.56
N PHE A 259 -0.67 0.26 -9.35
CA PHE A 259 0.28 -0.74 -8.90
C PHE A 259 1.32 -0.19 -7.91
N SER A 260 1.82 1.03 -8.15
CA SER A 260 2.86 1.66 -7.32
C SER A 260 2.33 2.79 -6.43
N PHE A 261 1.04 2.72 -6.05
CA PHE A 261 0.34 3.86 -5.45
C PHE A 261 1.01 4.39 -4.18
N PHE A 262 1.64 3.53 -3.38
CA PHE A 262 2.32 3.86 -2.13
C PHE A 262 3.55 4.78 -2.31
N LEU A 263 3.99 5.00 -3.55
CA LEU A 263 5.04 5.93 -3.96
C LEU A 263 4.52 7.03 -4.89
N SER A 264 3.22 7.08 -5.16
CA SER A 264 2.60 8.08 -6.04
C SER A 264 2.63 9.48 -5.42
N GLY A 265 2.72 10.48 -6.29
CA GLY A 265 2.69 11.89 -5.88
C GLY A 265 3.36 12.78 -6.91
N THR A 266 2.82 13.98 -7.11
CA THR A 266 3.37 14.97 -8.06
C THR A 266 4.61 15.67 -7.50
N THR A 267 4.69 15.78 -6.18
CA THR A 267 5.83 16.35 -5.43
C THR A 267 6.27 15.39 -4.33
N ALA A 268 7.45 15.63 -3.75
CA ALA A 268 7.92 14.87 -2.58
C ALA A 268 6.93 14.96 -1.39
N ASP A 269 6.28 16.11 -1.23
CA ASP A 269 5.24 16.29 -0.21
C ASP A 269 3.99 15.45 -0.50
N CYS A 270 3.57 15.33 -1.75
CA CYS A 270 2.47 14.43 -2.11
C CYS A 270 2.81 12.98 -1.81
N VAL A 271 4.03 12.52 -2.15
CA VAL A 271 4.48 11.15 -1.83
C VAL A 271 4.47 10.92 -0.32
N ARG A 272 4.94 11.88 0.47
CA ARG A 272 4.90 11.81 1.94
C ARG A 272 3.47 11.76 2.49
N SER A 273 2.54 12.49 1.87
CA SER A 273 1.12 12.46 2.24
C SER A 273 0.45 11.12 1.93
N ILE A 274 0.82 10.48 0.83
CA ILE A 274 0.37 9.11 0.49
C ILE A 274 0.86 8.08 1.52
N GLN A 275 2.03 8.31 2.12
CA GLN A 275 2.60 7.43 3.13
C GLN A 275 2.09 7.70 4.55
N ALA A 276 1.38 8.81 4.76
CA ALA A 276 0.71 9.06 6.03
C ALA A 276 -0.53 8.17 6.16
N VAL A 277 -0.93 7.87 7.41
CA VAL A 277 -2.25 7.31 7.69
C VAL A 277 -3.30 8.32 7.23
N ASP A 278 -4.33 7.86 6.52
CA ASP A 278 -5.48 8.70 6.22
C ASP A 278 -6.38 8.73 7.47
N GLU A 279 -6.28 9.80 8.25
CA GLU A 279 -6.95 9.92 9.56
C GLU A 279 -8.47 9.84 9.44
N GLU A 280 -9.06 10.22 8.29
CA GLU A 280 -10.51 10.04 8.03
C GLU A 280 -10.91 8.56 8.05
N PHE A 281 -9.99 7.68 7.67
CA PHE A 281 -10.22 6.23 7.53
C PHE A 281 -9.48 5.40 8.57
N ALA A 282 -8.82 6.02 9.54
CA ALA A 282 -8.11 5.29 10.59
C ALA A 282 -9.06 4.32 11.33
N PRO A 283 -8.67 3.05 11.52
CA PRO A 283 -9.49 2.07 12.21
C PRO A 283 -9.54 2.30 13.73
N CYS A 284 -10.60 2.96 14.18
CA CYS A 284 -10.80 3.32 15.59
C CYS A 284 -10.67 2.16 16.58
N HIS A 285 -10.97 0.92 16.16
CA HIS A 285 -10.89 -0.26 17.05
C HIS A 285 -9.46 -0.73 17.35
N ILE A 286 -8.46 -0.29 16.57
CA ILE A 286 -7.04 -0.57 16.82
C ILE A 286 -6.19 0.70 17.00
N ASP A 287 -6.79 1.88 16.83
CA ASP A 287 -6.08 3.15 16.90
C ASP A 287 -5.72 3.51 18.35
N THR A 288 -4.49 3.13 18.73
CA THR A 288 -3.91 3.36 20.05
C THR A 288 -2.48 3.89 19.89
N PRO A 289 -1.91 4.59 20.89
CA PRO A 289 -0.53 5.06 20.82
C PRO A 289 0.48 3.95 20.53
N CYS A 290 0.32 2.77 21.15
CA CYS A 290 1.17 1.62 20.90
C CYS A 290 1.02 1.08 19.47
N MET A 291 -0.20 1.03 18.92
CA MET A 291 -0.42 0.62 17.54
C MET A 291 0.15 1.62 16.53
N ARG A 292 0.04 2.93 16.79
CA ARG A 292 0.66 3.98 15.96
C ARG A 292 2.19 3.88 15.96
N LEU A 293 2.79 3.49 17.08
CA LEU A 293 4.23 3.19 17.14
C LEU A 293 4.59 1.97 16.28
N ILE A 294 3.84 0.87 16.40
CA ILE A 294 4.02 -0.34 15.57
C ILE A 294 3.89 0.01 14.08
N ASP A 295 2.88 0.78 13.72
CA ASP A 295 2.62 1.22 12.35
C ASP A 295 3.81 1.98 11.75
N SER A 296 4.34 2.93 12.52
CA SER A 296 5.44 3.80 12.09
C SER A 296 6.79 3.07 12.03
N LEU A 297 6.96 2.03 12.86
CA LEU A 297 8.13 1.16 12.88
C LEU A 297 7.92 -0.15 12.12
N SER A 298 6.87 -0.26 11.30
CA SER A 298 6.49 -1.50 10.62
C SER A 298 7.63 -2.12 9.79
N PHE A 299 8.55 -1.29 9.28
CA PHE A 299 9.73 -1.74 8.53
C PHE A 299 10.78 -2.47 9.37
N VAL A 300 10.79 -2.27 10.70
CA VAL A 300 11.76 -2.89 11.61
C VAL A 300 11.53 -4.40 11.70
N PHE A 301 10.27 -4.85 11.70
CA PHE A 301 9.95 -6.27 11.89
C PHE A 301 10.45 -7.16 10.74
N PRO A 302 10.23 -6.80 9.44
CA PRO A 302 10.87 -7.51 8.33
C PRO A 302 12.40 -7.44 8.36
N LEU A 303 13.00 -6.34 8.82
CA LEU A 303 14.46 -6.27 8.94
C LEU A 303 15.00 -7.23 10.00
N ILE A 304 14.31 -7.35 11.14
CA ILE A 304 14.63 -8.36 12.16
C ILE A 304 14.48 -9.75 11.56
N GLU A 305 13.40 -10.02 10.82
CA GLU A 305 13.19 -11.29 10.12
C GLU A 305 14.36 -11.61 9.18
N PHE A 306 14.74 -10.66 8.31
CA PHE A 306 15.84 -10.82 7.35
C PHE A 306 17.17 -11.08 8.06
N HIS A 307 17.44 -10.32 9.12
CA HIS A 307 18.66 -10.48 9.90
C HIS A 307 18.73 -11.85 10.58
N LEU A 308 17.67 -12.28 11.25
CA LEU A 308 17.61 -13.58 11.91
C LEU A 308 17.69 -14.72 10.90
N ALA A 309 17.00 -14.61 9.76
CA ALA A 309 17.05 -15.61 8.70
C ALA A 309 18.48 -15.77 8.14
N LEU A 310 19.19 -14.66 7.93
CA LEU A 310 20.60 -14.68 7.53
C LEU A 310 21.50 -15.27 8.62
N ALA A 311 21.32 -14.86 9.87
CA ALA A 311 22.16 -15.29 10.98
C ALA A 311 22.01 -16.80 11.28
N MET A 312 20.80 -17.33 11.16
CA MET A 312 20.49 -18.72 11.50
C MET A 312 20.69 -19.69 10.34
N PHE A 313 20.37 -19.27 9.11
CA PHE A 313 20.32 -20.16 7.94
C PHE A 313 21.15 -19.65 6.76
N GLY A 314 21.98 -18.62 6.97
CA GLY A 314 22.86 -18.07 5.95
C GLY A 314 22.09 -17.45 4.77
N PRO A 315 22.73 -17.38 3.58
CA PRO A 315 22.11 -16.85 2.37
C PRO A 315 20.77 -17.52 2.01
N ALA A 316 20.59 -18.79 2.34
CA ALA A 316 19.37 -19.53 2.04
C ALA A 316 18.17 -19.00 2.85
N GLY A 317 18.37 -18.76 4.14
CA GLY A 317 17.33 -18.15 4.99
C GLY A 317 16.96 -16.76 4.52
N LEU A 318 17.96 -15.93 4.22
CA LEU A 318 17.70 -14.59 3.70
C LEU A 318 16.96 -14.64 2.35
N TRP A 319 17.33 -15.56 1.46
CA TRP A 319 16.62 -15.77 0.20
C TRP A 319 15.15 -16.12 0.44
N VAL A 320 14.86 -17.11 1.28
CA VAL A 320 13.48 -17.50 1.62
C VAL A 320 12.68 -16.32 2.20
N SER A 321 13.26 -15.62 3.16
CA SER A 321 12.62 -14.53 3.87
C SER A 321 12.40 -13.31 2.99
N PHE A 322 13.43 -12.84 2.28
CA PHE A 322 13.32 -11.69 1.39
C PHE A 322 12.42 -11.97 0.18
N SER A 323 12.62 -13.12 -0.49
CA SER A 323 11.86 -13.47 -1.69
C SER A 323 10.36 -13.62 -1.41
N SER A 324 9.98 -14.23 -0.28
CA SER A 324 8.57 -14.32 0.13
C SER A 324 7.95 -12.95 0.43
N SER A 325 8.71 -12.02 1.03
CA SER A 325 8.24 -10.66 1.32
C SER A 325 7.91 -9.87 0.05
N TRP A 326 8.85 -9.75 -0.89
CA TRP A 326 8.62 -8.89 -2.06
C TRP A 326 7.66 -9.53 -3.06
N ILE A 327 7.70 -10.86 -3.25
CA ILE A 327 6.71 -11.56 -4.10
C ILE A 327 5.31 -11.38 -3.52
N GLY A 328 5.16 -11.54 -2.20
CA GLY A 328 3.91 -11.28 -1.51
C GLY A 328 3.39 -9.87 -1.73
N GLN A 329 4.26 -8.86 -1.60
CA GLN A 329 3.93 -7.44 -1.81
C GLN A 329 3.52 -7.15 -3.26
N VAL A 330 4.30 -7.55 -4.27
CA VAL A 330 3.96 -7.23 -5.67
C VAL A 330 2.71 -7.98 -6.13
N SER A 331 2.48 -9.19 -5.61
CA SER A 331 1.28 -9.97 -5.94
C SER A 331 0.01 -9.31 -5.41
N THR A 332 0.03 -8.70 -4.22
CA THR A 332 -1.15 -8.00 -3.66
C THR A 332 -1.34 -6.63 -4.29
N LEU A 333 -0.26 -5.91 -4.61
CA LEU A 333 -0.35 -4.68 -5.40
C LEU A 333 -0.94 -4.94 -6.79
N TRP A 334 -0.55 -6.05 -7.44
CA TRP A 334 -1.11 -6.44 -8.73
C TRP A 334 -2.55 -6.95 -8.63
N PHE A 335 -2.90 -7.63 -7.52
CA PHE A 335 -4.29 -8.04 -7.25
C PHE A 335 -5.25 -6.84 -7.32
N ASN A 336 -4.91 -5.72 -6.67
CA ASN A 336 -5.70 -4.49 -6.73
C ASN A 336 -5.92 -3.96 -8.15
N VAL A 337 -4.97 -4.21 -9.05
CA VAL A 337 -5.05 -3.79 -10.45
C VAL A 337 -5.88 -4.77 -11.27
N ARG A 338 -5.56 -6.07 -11.23
CA ARG A 338 -6.23 -7.07 -12.08
C ARG A 338 -7.70 -7.22 -11.71
N ASN A 339 -8.03 -7.16 -10.42
CA ASN A 339 -9.40 -7.33 -9.92
C ASN A 339 -10.27 -6.06 -10.05
N HIS A 340 -9.72 -4.95 -10.56
CA HIS A 340 -10.44 -3.72 -10.93
C HIS A 340 -10.17 -3.31 -12.39
N PRO A 341 -10.80 -3.97 -13.37
CA PRO A 341 -10.54 -3.73 -14.79
C PRO A 341 -10.97 -2.32 -15.24
N ILE A 342 -10.25 -1.79 -16.22
CA ILE A 342 -10.54 -0.46 -16.78
C ILE A 342 -11.82 -0.51 -17.62
N GLY A 343 -12.81 0.33 -17.28
CA GLY A 343 -13.98 0.59 -18.12
C GLY A 343 -15.35 0.10 -17.62
N GLY A 344 -15.50 -0.26 -16.34
CA GLY A 344 -16.79 -0.71 -15.81
C GLY A 344 -17.79 0.42 -15.50
N SER A 345 -17.35 1.51 -14.87
CA SER A 345 -18.26 2.50 -14.26
C SER A 345 -19.05 3.36 -15.26
N GLN A 346 -18.46 3.68 -16.42
CA GLN A 346 -19.05 4.58 -17.41
C GLN A 346 -20.19 3.95 -18.22
N THR A 347 -20.28 2.62 -18.25
CA THR A 347 -21.41 1.91 -18.88
C THR A 347 -22.64 1.85 -17.98
N LYS A 348 -22.51 2.16 -16.69
CA LYS A 348 -23.62 2.17 -15.72
C LYS A 348 -24.50 3.43 -15.81
N LEU A 349 -24.06 4.46 -16.55
CA LEU A 349 -24.79 5.72 -16.80
C LEU A 349 -25.66 5.71 -18.07
N GLY A 350 -25.96 4.52 -18.63
CA GLY A 350 -26.98 4.37 -19.68
C GLY A 350 -26.50 4.49 -21.13
N GLY A 351 -25.20 4.36 -21.41
CA GLY A 351 -24.67 4.22 -22.77
C GLY A 351 -24.69 2.78 -23.28
N PRO A 352 -24.82 2.53 -24.60
CA PRO A 352 -24.71 1.19 -25.15
C PRO A 352 -23.29 0.62 -24.89
N PRO A 353 -23.17 -0.67 -24.55
CA PRO A 353 -21.88 -1.31 -24.29
C PRO A 353 -21.02 -1.28 -25.58
N PRO A 354 -19.75 -0.82 -25.52
CA PRO A 354 -18.84 -0.86 -26.67
C PRO A 354 -18.66 -2.30 -27.21
N GLU A 355 -18.35 -2.48 -28.50
CA GLU A 355 -18.34 -3.83 -29.14
C GLU A 355 -17.38 -4.86 -28.51
N HIS A 356 -16.36 -4.44 -27.75
CA HIS A 356 -15.49 -5.35 -27.00
C HIS A 356 -16.13 -5.93 -25.71
N HIS A 357 -17.39 -5.57 -25.41
CA HIS A 357 -18.15 -5.95 -24.20
C HIS A 357 -19.06 -7.19 -24.36
N LYS A 358 -18.75 -8.14 -25.27
CA LYS A 358 -19.48 -9.43 -25.28
C LYS A 358 -19.27 -10.27 -24.01
N HIS A 359 -18.31 -9.89 -23.16
CA HIS A 359 -18.07 -10.47 -21.85
C HIS A 359 -18.21 -9.38 -20.78
N ARG A 360 -19.27 -9.44 -19.96
CA ARG A 360 -19.46 -8.58 -18.78
C ARG A 360 -18.20 -8.65 -17.88
N ARG A 361 -17.62 -7.49 -17.54
CA ARG A 361 -16.42 -7.33 -16.68
C ARG A 361 -16.68 -6.28 -15.57
N THR A 362 -17.80 -6.40 -14.86
CA THR A 362 -18.19 -5.47 -13.79
C THR A 362 -18.71 -6.24 -12.61
N SER A 363 -18.56 -5.67 -11.41
CA SER A 363 -19.23 -6.13 -10.19
C SER A 363 -20.68 -6.52 -10.47
N THR A 364 -21.02 -7.74 -10.08
CA THR A 364 -22.37 -8.31 -10.22
C THR A 364 -23.26 -7.95 -9.03
N THR A 365 -22.65 -7.50 -7.93
CA THR A 365 -23.33 -7.26 -6.65
C THR A 365 -23.27 -5.79 -6.18
N ASN A 366 -22.29 -5.00 -6.63
CA ASN A 366 -22.09 -3.59 -6.26
C ASN A 366 -22.07 -2.66 -7.49
N VAL A 367 -23.17 -1.91 -7.67
CA VAL A 367 -23.30 -0.95 -8.78
C VAL A 367 -22.27 0.18 -8.78
N ASN A 368 -21.64 0.50 -7.64
CA ASN A 368 -20.71 1.63 -7.54
C ASN A 368 -19.23 1.22 -7.59
N CYS A 369 -18.91 -0.04 -7.84
CA CYS A 369 -17.54 -0.55 -7.86
C CYS A 369 -17.34 -1.46 -9.09
N ASP A 370 -16.12 -1.53 -9.63
CA ASP A 370 -15.83 -2.36 -10.81
C ASP A 370 -15.08 -3.66 -10.45
N ALA A 371 -15.05 -4.02 -9.16
CA ALA A 371 -14.48 -5.27 -8.65
C ALA A 371 -14.99 -6.51 -9.42
N VAL A 372 -14.10 -7.47 -9.68
CA VAL A 372 -14.43 -8.74 -10.34
C VAL A 372 -13.78 -9.94 -9.64
N ASP A 373 -14.50 -11.05 -9.59
CA ASP A 373 -13.97 -12.34 -9.08
C ASP A 373 -13.09 -13.07 -10.11
N LYS A 374 -13.29 -12.78 -11.40
CA LYS A 374 -12.59 -13.43 -12.52
C LYS A 374 -11.91 -12.42 -13.42
N PRO A 375 -10.77 -11.87 -12.99
CA PRO A 375 -10.03 -10.89 -13.77
C PRO A 375 -9.42 -11.52 -15.03
N THR A 376 -9.33 -10.72 -16.09
CA THR A 376 -8.66 -11.12 -17.34
C THR A 376 -7.32 -10.42 -17.45
N THR A 377 -6.34 -11.09 -18.05
CA THR A 377 -5.04 -10.47 -18.34
C THR A 377 -5.21 -9.17 -19.11
N ILE A 378 -4.56 -8.13 -18.59
CA ILE A 378 -4.74 -6.75 -19.04
C ILE A 378 -4.11 -6.54 -20.42
N ASP A 379 -2.90 -7.05 -20.62
CA ASP A 379 -2.16 -6.98 -21.88
C ASP A 379 -1.15 -8.14 -21.99
N SER A 380 -0.67 -8.36 -23.20
CA SER A 380 0.36 -9.32 -23.62
C SER A 380 1.79 -9.01 -23.15
N SER A 381 2.02 -7.90 -22.44
CA SER A 381 3.31 -7.59 -21.82
C SER A 381 3.80 -8.76 -20.96
N PRO A 382 5.04 -9.26 -21.16
CA PRO A 382 5.59 -10.38 -20.37
C PRO A 382 5.55 -10.15 -18.86
N LEU A 383 5.69 -8.89 -18.41
CA LEU A 383 5.58 -8.57 -16.99
C LEU A 383 4.16 -8.74 -16.46
N TYR A 384 3.15 -8.30 -17.21
CA TYR A 384 1.75 -8.41 -16.78
C TYR A 384 1.32 -9.88 -16.74
N ILE A 385 1.74 -10.68 -17.73
CA ILE A 385 1.53 -12.13 -17.72
C ILE A 385 2.17 -12.77 -16.47
N PHE A 386 3.41 -12.39 -16.15
CA PHE A 386 4.08 -12.90 -14.94
C PHE A 386 3.32 -12.53 -13.66
N LEU A 387 2.95 -11.26 -13.50
CA LEU A 387 2.23 -10.78 -12.32
C LEU A 387 0.84 -11.40 -12.20
N ASP A 388 0.13 -11.59 -13.32
CA ASP A 388 -1.14 -12.31 -13.37
C ASP A 388 -0.99 -13.76 -12.93
N TYR A 389 0.05 -14.46 -13.39
CA TYR A 389 0.29 -15.85 -13.03
C TYR A 389 0.54 -16.00 -11.53
N VAL A 390 1.41 -15.15 -10.96
CA VAL A 390 1.71 -15.16 -9.52
C VAL A 390 0.43 -14.86 -8.72
N SER A 391 -0.31 -13.81 -9.09
CA SER A 391 -1.51 -13.39 -8.37
C SER A 391 -2.65 -14.42 -8.48
N SER A 392 -2.81 -15.07 -9.64
CA SER A 392 -3.83 -16.11 -9.87
C SER A 392 -3.57 -17.40 -9.08
N ILE A 393 -2.36 -17.60 -8.56
CA ILE A 393 -2.05 -18.70 -7.65
C ILE A 393 -2.26 -18.25 -6.20
N LEU A 394 -1.73 -17.08 -5.85
CA LEU A 394 -1.67 -16.64 -4.47
C LEU A 394 -3.02 -16.17 -3.92
N SER A 395 -3.78 -15.38 -4.69
CA SER A 395 -5.06 -14.81 -4.27
C SER A 395 -6.10 -15.89 -3.90
N PRO A 396 -6.35 -16.92 -4.75
CA PRO A 396 -7.24 -18.01 -4.37
C PRO A 396 -6.75 -18.77 -3.15
N ALA A 397 -5.44 -19.00 -3.01
CA ALA A 397 -4.88 -19.75 -1.89
C ALA A 397 -5.14 -19.08 -0.53
N VAL A 398 -5.41 -17.78 -0.51
CA VAL A 398 -5.67 -16.99 0.71
C VAL A 398 -7.12 -16.50 0.82
N GLY A 399 -8.01 -16.93 -0.07
CA GLY A 399 -9.44 -16.59 -0.02
C GLY A 399 -9.75 -15.14 -0.41
N GLU A 400 -8.88 -14.48 -1.19
CA GLU A 400 -9.08 -13.08 -1.60
C GLU A 400 -9.70 -12.95 -3.01
N ASP A 401 -9.79 -14.04 -3.79
CA ASP A 401 -10.21 -13.97 -5.20
C ASP A 401 -11.73 -13.75 -5.39
N ASP A 402 -12.56 -14.04 -4.38
CA ASP A 402 -13.98 -13.67 -4.33
C ASP A 402 -14.16 -12.17 -3.99
N HIS A 403 -13.52 -11.33 -4.80
CA HIS A 403 -13.33 -9.90 -4.57
C HIS A 403 -14.62 -9.08 -4.70
N ASP A 404 -15.47 -9.40 -5.67
CA ASP A 404 -16.78 -8.75 -5.84
C ASP A 404 -17.69 -9.01 -4.62
N HIS A 405 -17.72 -10.28 -4.20
CA HIS A 405 -18.43 -10.68 -2.99
C HIS A 405 -17.86 -9.95 -1.75
N HIS A 406 -16.53 -9.86 -1.65
CA HIS A 406 -15.88 -9.11 -0.59
C HIS A 406 -16.29 -7.63 -0.55
N HIS A 407 -16.30 -6.94 -1.69
CA HIS A 407 -16.76 -5.54 -1.79
C HIS A 407 -18.21 -5.33 -1.36
N THR A 408 -19.00 -6.40 -1.35
CA THR A 408 -20.40 -6.40 -0.93
C THR A 408 -20.55 -6.74 0.56
N HIS A 409 -19.72 -7.67 1.04
CA HIS A 409 -19.73 -8.18 2.40
C HIS A 409 -18.35 -8.02 3.09
N PRO A 410 -17.86 -6.76 3.23
CA PRO A 410 -16.49 -6.50 3.65
C PRO A 410 -16.16 -7.04 5.05
N ALA A 411 -17.15 -6.98 5.95
CA ALA A 411 -17.02 -7.37 7.35
C ALA A 411 -16.92 -8.88 7.60
N LEU A 412 -17.10 -9.74 6.59
CA LEU A 412 -17.01 -11.19 6.78
C LEU A 412 -15.57 -11.62 7.10
N ALA A 413 -15.42 -12.41 8.16
CA ALA A 413 -14.16 -13.01 8.56
C ALA A 413 -13.84 -14.29 7.77
N VAL A 414 -14.86 -14.91 7.18
CA VAL A 414 -14.74 -16.12 6.37
C VAL A 414 -15.27 -15.80 4.98
N ARG A 415 -14.48 -16.10 3.96
CA ARG A 415 -14.80 -15.86 2.56
C ARG A 415 -15.47 -17.10 1.96
N PRO A 416 -16.32 -16.95 0.92
CA PRO A 416 -16.83 -18.10 0.19
C PRO A 416 -15.69 -18.88 -0.46
N GLY A 417 -15.99 -20.10 -0.94
CA GLY A 417 -15.02 -20.91 -1.66
C GLY A 417 -13.83 -21.42 -0.81
N PHE A 418 -12.64 -21.44 -1.42
CA PHE A 418 -11.42 -21.90 -0.77
C PHE A 418 -10.79 -20.76 0.04
N ASP A 419 -10.91 -20.85 1.36
CA ASP A 419 -10.39 -19.86 2.30
C ASP A 419 -9.53 -20.54 3.37
N ALA A 420 -8.30 -20.93 3.02
CA ALA A 420 -7.41 -21.59 3.98
C ALA A 420 -7.08 -20.73 5.22
N PRO A 421 -6.90 -19.39 5.12
CA PRO A 421 -6.64 -18.55 6.29
C PRO A 421 -7.74 -18.56 7.35
N GLN A 422 -8.98 -18.96 7.00
CA GLN A 422 -10.07 -19.08 7.97
C GLN A 422 -9.72 -19.98 9.15
N TYR A 423 -8.92 -21.04 8.95
CA TYR A 423 -8.58 -21.99 10.01
C TYR A 423 -7.76 -21.33 11.13
N PHE A 424 -6.96 -20.32 10.80
CA PHE A 424 -6.25 -19.53 11.80
C PHE A 424 -7.21 -18.71 12.67
N ILE A 425 -8.23 -18.09 12.06
CA ILE A 425 -9.28 -17.35 12.79
C ILE A 425 -10.04 -18.31 13.72
N HIS A 426 -10.40 -19.49 13.25
CA HIS A 426 -11.07 -20.51 14.05
C HIS A 426 -10.21 -20.98 15.24
N ALA A 427 -8.92 -21.21 15.03
CA ALA A 427 -8.00 -21.56 16.11
C ALA A 427 -7.91 -20.45 17.16
N LEU A 428 -7.78 -19.18 16.75
CA LEU A 428 -7.79 -18.06 17.68
C LEU A 428 -9.12 -17.96 18.45
N ALA A 429 -10.25 -18.28 17.82
CA ALA A 429 -11.56 -18.24 18.46
C ALA A 429 -11.71 -19.36 19.51
N GLN A 430 -11.24 -20.57 19.19
CA GLN A 430 -11.21 -21.70 20.12
C GLN A 430 -10.31 -21.44 21.34
N LEU A 431 -9.22 -20.69 21.15
CA LEU A 431 -8.34 -20.25 22.23
C LEU A 431 -8.93 -19.07 23.05
N GLY A 432 -10.10 -18.55 22.67
CA GLY A 432 -10.71 -17.38 23.30
C GLY A 432 -9.95 -16.07 23.05
N LEU A 433 -9.00 -16.06 22.09
CA LEU A 433 -8.21 -14.88 21.73
C LEU A 433 -9.00 -13.91 20.84
N VAL A 434 -9.97 -14.43 20.07
CA VAL A 434 -10.89 -13.62 19.25
C VAL A 434 -12.34 -14.07 19.48
N TRP A 435 -13.28 -13.15 19.31
CA TRP A 435 -14.72 -13.40 19.44
C TRP A 435 -15.53 -12.54 18.47
N ASN A 436 -16.84 -12.79 18.38
CA ASN A 436 -17.75 -12.13 17.43
C ASN A 436 -17.26 -12.22 15.98
N VAL A 437 -16.75 -13.40 15.60
CA VAL A 437 -16.29 -13.70 14.24
C VAL A 437 -17.48 -13.59 13.29
N GLN A 438 -17.42 -12.61 12.38
CA GLN A 438 -18.48 -12.35 11.42
C GLN A 438 -18.47 -13.44 10.34
N GLN A 439 -19.59 -14.15 10.21
CA GLN A 439 -19.79 -15.18 9.19
C GLN A 439 -21.11 -14.92 8.49
N GLU A 440 -21.23 -15.41 7.26
CA GLU A 440 -22.48 -15.32 6.53
C GLU A 440 -23.57 -16.13 7.28
N ARG A 441 -24.76 -15.55 7.45
CA ARG A 441 -25.85 -16.28 8.08
C ARG A 441 -26.26 -17.41 7.15
N LYS A 442 -26.03 -18.66 7.57
CA LYS A 442 -26.67 -19.82 6.94
C LYS A 442 -28.19 -19.67 7.12
N VAL A 443 -28.88 -19.18 6.09
CA VAL A 443 -30.35 -19.24 6.03
C VAL A 443 -30.68 -20.72 6.06
N HIS A 444 -31.09 -21.22 7.23
CA HIS A 444 -31.67 -22.55 7.32
C HIS A 444 -32.98 -22.47 6.54
N GLY A 445 -33.02 -23.13 5.38
CA GLY A 445 -34.23 -23.21 4.58
C GLY A 445 -35.38 -23.71 5.45
N THR A 446 -36.42 -22.90 5.55
CA THR A 446 -37.73 -23.27 6.10
C THR A 446 -38.45 -24.21 5.16
#